data_AF-A0A2E7R3W1-F1
#
_entry.id   AF-A0A2E7R3W1-F1
#
_cell.length_a   1.000
_cell.length_b   1.000
_cell.length_c   1.000
_cell.angle_alpha   90.00
_cell.angle_beta   90.00
_cell.angle_gamma   90.00
#
_symmetry.space_group_name_H-M   'P 1'
#
loop_
_entity.id
_entity.type
_entity.pdbx_description
1 polymer ?
#
loop_
_entity_poly.entity_id
_entity_poly.type
_entity_poly.pdbx_seq_one_letter_code
_entity_poly.pdbx_strand_id
1 'polypeptide(L)' 'MIDFGLVDAVDADAVGPPGQRHFRLRARTGDQYASLWLEKEQLNEIGRIFSRLLSERSRRNPKTG' A
#
# COMPACT_ATOMS: atom_id res chain seq x y z
N MET A 1 1.11 18.75 8.96
CA MET A 1 0.81 17.36 8.54
C MET A 1 0.85 17.36 7.03
N ILE A 2 1.62 16.48 6.40
CA ILE A 2 1.65 16.39 4.93
C ILE A 2 0.41 15.59 4.51
N ASP A 3 -0.45 16.20 3.70
CA ASP A 3 -1.58 15.53 3.05
C ASP A 3 -1.19 15.23 1.61
N PHE A 4 -1.18 13.95 1.24
CA PHE A 4 -0.86 13.49 -0.12
C PHE A 4 -2.11 13.43 -1.03
N GLY A 5 -3.28 13.79 -0.50
CA GLY A 5 -4.55 13.74 -1.22
C GLY A 5 -4.89 12.33 -1.68
N LEU A 6 -5.55 12.23 -2.83
CA LEU A 6 -5.83 10.95 -3.47
C LEU A 6 -4.58 10.44 -4.18
N VAL A 7 -4.09 9.29 -3.72
CA VAL A 7 -2.97 8.57 -4.33
C VAL A 7 -3.47 7.74 -5.52
N ASP A 8 -2.68 7.70 -6.59
CA ASP A 8 -3.00 6.97 -7.81
C ASP A 8 -2.33 5.58 -7.85
N ALA A 9 -1.31 5.35 -7.01
CA ALA A 9 -0.67 4.06 -6.82
C ALA A 9 -0.08 3.91 -5.41
N VAL A 10 -0.05 2.66 -4.94
CA VAL A 10 0.61 2.25 -3.70
C VAL A 10 1.41 0.98 -3.95
N ASP A 11 2.62 0.93 -3.41
CA ASP A 11 3.54 -0.20 -3.51
C ASP A 11 4.16 -0.53 -2.15
N ALA A 12 4.61 -1.76 -1.96
CA ALA A 12 5.20 -2.25 -0.72
C ALA A 12 6.61 -2.79 -0.98
N ASP A 13 7.60 -2.24 -0.27
CA ASP A 13 9.00 -2.66 -0.40
C ASP A 13 9.53 -3.28 0.89
N ALA A 14 10.45 -4.23 0.73
CA ALA A 14 11.37 -4.66 1.77
C ALA A 14 12.81 -4.33 1.35
N VAL A 15 13.45 -3.41 2.07
CA VAL A 15 14.77 -2.85 1.73
C VAL A 15 15.83 -3.43 2.66
N GLY A 16 16.92 -3.95 2.08
CA GLY A 16 18.04 -4.52 2.81
C GLY A 16 18.16 -6.05 2.69
N PRO A 17 19.25 -6.64 3.22
CA PRO A 17 19.52 -8.06 3.10
C PRO A 17 18.53 -8.88 3.95
N PRO A 18 18.30 -10.17 3.62
CA PRO A 18 17.49 -11.07 4.45
C PRO A 18 17.92 -11.03 5.92
N GLY A 19 16.96 -10.89 6.83
CA GLY A 19 17.20 -10.77 8.28
C GLY A 19 17.40 -9.34 8.80
N GLN A 20 17.67 -8.35 7.93
CA GLN A 20 17.83 -6.93 8.29
C GLN A 20 16.97 -6.03 7.39
N ARG A 21 15.81 -6.53 6.97
CA ARG A 21 14.92 -5.79 6.08
C ARG A 21 14.16 -4.73 6.86
N HIS A 22 14.15 -3.52 6.32
CA HIS A 22 13.20 -2.48 6.69
C HIS A 22 12.05 -2.48 5.70
N PHE A 23 10.84 -2.22 6.18
CA PHE A 23 9.64 -2.29 5.36
C PHE A 23 9.07 -0.90 5.16
N ARG A 24 8.62 -0.61 3.95
CA ARG A 24 7.94 0.66 3.67
C ARG A 24 6.77 0.48 2.71
N LEU A 25 5.80 1.36 2.88
CA LEU A 25 4.77 1.61 1.89
C LEU A 25 5.17 2.86 1.11
N ARG A 26 5.19 2.76 -0.22
CA ARG A 26 5.38 3.88 -1.14
C ARG A 26 4.03 4.27 -1.72
N ALA A 27 3.69 5.55 -1.63
CA ALA A 27 2.52 6.10 -2.31
C ALA A 27 2.98 7.05 -3.40
N ARG A 28 2.23 7.11 -4.50
CA ARG A 28 2.48 7.99 -5.64
C ARG A 28 1.22 8.80 -5.98
N THR A 29 1.44 10.05 -6.38
CA THR A 29 0.45 10.92 -7.00
C THR A 29 1.14 11.67 -8.14
N GLY A 30 0.88 11.29 -9.39
CA GLY A 30 1.67 11.79 -10.54
C GLY A 30 3.16 11.46 -10.34
N ASP A 31 4.01 12.49 -10.31
CA ASP A 31 5.47 12.39 -10.08
C ASP A 31 5.87 12.58 -8.61
N GLN A 32 4.91 12.76 -7.70
CA GLN A 32 5.17 12.93 -6.28
C GLN A 32 5.14 11.58 -5.56
N TYR A 33 6.08 11.39 -4.64
CA TYR A 33 6.22 10.14 -3.88
C TYR A 33 6.25 10.41 -2.38
N ALA A 34 5.57 9.53 -1.64
CA ALA A 34 5.64 9.44 -0.19
C ALA A 34 6.22 8.09 0.21
N SER A 35 6.98 8.04 1.30
CA SER A 35 7.40 6.78 1.92
C SER A 35 7.01 6.77 3.39
N LEU A 36 6.31 5.72 3.79
CA LEU A 36 5.99 5.43 5.18
C LEU A 36 6.76 4.18 5.60
N TRP A 37 7.72 4.34 6.50
CA TRP A 37 8.44 3.22 7.11
C TRP A 37 7.57 2.58 8.19
N LEU A 38 7.55 1.24 8.20
CA LEU A 38 6.66 0.44 9.02
C LEU A 38 7.40 -0.81 9.48
N GLU A 39 6.91 -1.41 10.56
CA GLU A 39 7.27 -2.77 10.91
C GLU A 39 6.63 -3.78 9.94
N LYS A 40 7.24 -4.96 9.83
CA LYS A 40 6.77 -6.03 8.94
C LYS A 40 5.31 -6.39 9.18
N GLU A 41 4.93 -6.52 10.44
CA GLU A 41 3.61 -6.91 10.89
C GLU A 41 2.57 -5.85 10.50
N GLN A 42 2.92 -4.57 10.61
CA GLN A 42 2.05 -3.47 10.22
C GLN A 42 1.83 -3.44 8.70
N LEU A 43 2.90 -3.60 7.92
CA LEU A 43 2.80 -3.67 6.45
C LEU A 43 1.92 -4.85 6.01
N ASN A 44 2.09 -6.02 6.64
CA ASN A 44 1.26 -7.20 6.37
C ASN A 44 -0.22 -6.95 6.68
N GLU A 45 -0.53 -6.31 7.81
CA GLU A 45 -1.91 -6.02 8.19
C GLU A 45 -2.57 -5.02 7.23
N ILE A 46 -1.86 -3.98 6.83
CA ILE A 46 -2.34 -3.05 5.79
C ILE A 46 -2.63 -3.79 4.48
N GLY A 47 -1.75 -4.70 4.06
CA GLY A 47 -1.95 -5.52 2.86
C GLY A 47 -3.23 -6.37 2.91
N ARG A 48 -3.55 -6.94 4.07
CA ARG A 48 -4.81 -7.70 4.27
C ARG A 48 -6.03 -6.80 4.19
N ILE A 49 -5.98 -5.63 4.82
CA ILE A 49 -7.07 -4.64 4.78
C ILE A 49 -7.33 -4.21 3.33
N PHE A 50 -6.27 -3.88 2.57
CA PHE A 50 -6.40 -3.49 1.16
C PHE A 50 -7.01 -4.62 0.33
N SER A 51 -6.52 -5.85 0.50
CA SER A 51 -7.06 -7.02 -0.22
C SER A 51 -8.54 -7.23 0.07
N ARG A 52 -8.95 -7.06 1.33
CA ARG A 52 -10.36 -7.15 1.73
C ARG A 52 -11.20 -6.03 1.11
N LEU A 53 -10.78 -4.77 1.20
CA LEU A 53 -11.50 -3.63 0.64
C LEU A 53 -11.66 -3.74 -0.88
N LEU A 54 -10.61 -4.15 -1.59
CA LEU A 54 -10.65 -4.37 -3.04
C LEU A 54 -11.57 -5.53 -3.42
N SER A 55 -11.57 -6.61 -2.62
CA SER A 55 -12.48 -7.74 -2.81
C SER A 55 -13.95 -7.33 -2.60
N GLU A 56 -14.25 -6.58 -1.53
CA GLU A 56 -15.58 -6.05 -1.25
C GLU A 56 -16.08 -5.11 -2.36
N ARG A 57 -15.19 -4.25 -2.89
CA ARG A 57 -15.51 -3.35 -4.00
C ARG A 57 -15.77 -4.09 -5.30
N SER A 58 -15.00 -5.14 -5.59
CA SER A 58 -15.19 -5.99 -6.78
C SER A 58 -16.52 -6.73 -6.75
N ARG A 59 -16.97 -7.18 -5.56
CA ARG A 59 -18.30 -7.79 -5.38
C ARG A 59 -19.44 -6.79 -5.58
N ARG A 60 -19.23 -5.53 -5.16
CA ARG A 60 -20.24 -4.46 -5.26
C ARG A 60 -20.34 -3.86 -6.66
N ASN A 61 -19.25 -3.87 -7.41
CA ASN A 61 -19.20 -3.41 -8.79
C ASN A 61 -18.59 -4.51 -9.67
N PRO A 62 -19.32 -5.63 -9.89
CA PRO A 62 -18.91 -6.62 -10.86
C PRO A 62 -19.01 -5.93 -12.21
N LYS A 63 -17.92 -5.36 -12.72
CA LYS A 63 -17.93 -4.83 -14.08
C LYS A 63 -18.29 -5.99 -14.99
N THR A 64 -19.44 -5.81 -15.65
CA THR A 64 -19.98 -6.55 -16.77
C THR A 64 -18.84 -7.10 -17.62
N GLY A 65 -18.77 -8.43 -17.70
CA GLY A 65 -17.93 -9.12 -18.67
C GLY A 65 -18.34 -8.79 -20.10
#